data_AF-G3THY3-F1
#
_entry.id   AF-G3THY3-F1
#
_cell.length_a   1.000
_cell.length_b   1.000
_cell.length_c   1.000
_cell.angle_alpha   90.00
_cell.angle_beta   90.00
_cell.angle_gamma   90.00
#
_symmetry.space_group_name_H-M   'P 1'
#
loop_
_entity.id
_entity.type
_entity.pdbx_description
1 polymer ?
#
loop_
_entity_poly.entity_id
_entity_poly.type
_entity_poly.pdbx_seq_one_letter_code
_entity_poly.pdbx_strand_id
1 'polypeptide(L)'
;MNKIFPQGDVNGNVATETKALPGGKADCGHLCCSRQGACLSASILLLLATLAALIVLVVIYGLPPRTPGTRACVTPTNRTGFLCHDRKTCIPASGVCDGVRTCVHGEDEDEGLCRDVPQSLPSFLVAHCGDPAFWIYSDQKCDGINSCGDCSDELSQVTLCPSCGPGWWRCTPTVFRYCECIPRSLCQDHVQHCSDWSDEYSCPGL
;
A
#
# COMPACT_ATOMS: atom_id res chain seq x y z
N MET A 1 20.97 10.41 -55.61
CA MET A 1 21.64 9.28 -56.27
C MET A 1 20.58 8.36 -56.85
N ASN A 2 20.74 8.06 -58.12
CA ASN A 2 19.84 7.23 -58.93
C ASN A 2 20.22 5.75 -58.82
N LYS A 3 19.23 4.86 -58.93
CA LYS A 3 19.16 3.64 -59.77
C LYS A 3 18.04 2.73 -59.22
N ILE A 4 16.84 2.74 -59.81
CA ILE A 4 16.40 2.02 -61.03
C ILE A 4 15.90 0.58 -60.71
N PHE A 5 14.57 0.45 -60.87
CA PHE A 5 13.64 -0.67 -61.17
C PHE A 5 14.10 -1.63 -62.32
N PRO A 6 13.32 -2.60 -62.89
CA PRO A 6 11.94 -3.09 -62.67
C PRO A 6 11.71 -4.63 -62.88
N GLN A 7 10.43 -5.02 -62.98
CA GLN A 7 9.81 -6.11 -63.79
C GLN A 7 9.96 -7.55 -63.25
N GLY A 8 8.91 -8.33 -63.01
CA GLY A 8 7.56 -8.33 -63.59
C GLY A 8 7.47 -9.52 -64.54
N ASP A 9 6.58 -10.49 -64.26
CA ASP A 9 5.93 -11.26 -65.33
C ASP A 9 4.68 -11.98 -64.82
N VAL A 10 3.59 -11.65 -65.49
CA VAL A 10 2.31 -12.35 -65.56
C VAL A 10 2.33 -13.12 -66.87
N ASN A 11 2.16 -14.43 -66.82
CA ASN A 11 1.56 -15.27 -67.88
C ASN A 11 1.62 -16.72 -67.36
N GLY A 12 0.72 -17.64 -67.68
CA GLY A 12 -0.34 -17.65 -68.67
C GLY A 12 -0.79 -19.11 -68.75
N ASN A 13 -2.07 -19.31 -68.49
CA ASN A 13 -3.00 -20.33 -68.94
C ASN A 13 -2.42 -21.42 -69.86
N VAL A 14 -2.58 -22.68 -69.46
CA VAL A 14 -2.63 -23.84 -70.38
C VAL A 14 -3.96 -24.55 -70.15
N ALA A 15 -4.72 -24.67 -71.24
CA ALA A 15 -5.96 -25.42 -71.36
C ALA A 15 -5.71 -26.75 -72.08
N THR A 16 -6.37 -27.83 -71.64
CA THR A 16 -6.94 -28.94 -72.45
C THR A 16 -7.62 -29.91 -71.46
N GLU A 17 -8.96 -29.91 -71.34
CA GLU A 17 -9.90 -30.82 -72.03
C GLU A 17 -9.68 -32.30 -71.62
N THR A 18 -10.61 -33.03 -70.98
CA THR A 18 -11.81 -33.58 -71.64
C THR A 18 -12.80 -34.18 -70.61
N LYS A 19 -14.09 -33.84 -70.78
CA LYS A 19 -15.36 -34.54 -70.48
C LYS A 19 -15.48 -35.51 -69.28
N ALA A 20 -16.48 -35.24 -68.42
CA ALA A 20 -17.75 -35.99 -68.41
C ALA A 20 -18.80 -35.34 -67.47
N LEU A 21 -19.91 -34.86 -68.06
CA LEU A 21 -21.26 -34.91 -67.48
C LEU A 21 -21.98 -36.11 -68.13
N PRO A 22 -23.03 -36.73 -67.55
CA PRO A 22 -24.13 -36.08 -66.85
C PRO A 22 -24.47 -36.74 -65.50
N GLY A 23 -25.04 -36.02 -64.52
CA GLY A 23 -26.48 -35.78 -64.46
C GLY A 23 -27.01 -36.36 -63.14
N GLY A 24 -27.77 -35.57 -62.38
CA GLY A 24 -28.38 -36.03 -61.13
C GLY A 24 -28.59 -34.92 -60.13
N LYS A 25 -29.54 -34.03 -60.42
CA LYS A 25 -30.09 -33.09 -59.45
C LYS A 25 -30.96 -33.89 -58.49
N ALA A 26 -30.45 -34.19 -57.30
CA ALA A 26 -31.27 -34.63 -56.17
C ALA A 26 -31.16 -33.55 -55.10
N ASP A 27 -32.20 -32.73 -55.12
CA ASP A 27 -32.63 -31.85 -54.05
C ASP A 27 -32.52 -32.60 -52.69
N CYS A 28 -31.72 -32.07 -51.76
CA CYS A 28 -31.70 -32.57 -50.40
C CYS A 28 -31.98 -31.40 -49.48
N GLY A 29 -33.29 -31.17 -49.28
CA GLY A 29 -33.79 -30.32 -48.23
C GLY A 29 -33.49 -30.92 -46.86
N HIS A 30 -33.25 -30.02 -45.90
CA HIS A 30 -33.63 -30.18 -44.50
C HIS A 30 -33.06 -31.40 -43.76
N LEU A 31 -31.72 -31.44 -43.56
CA LEU A 31 -31.01 -31.88 -42.33
C LEU A 31 -29.54 -32.18 -42.67
N CYS A 32 -28.69 -31.14 -42.69
CA CYS A 32 -27.25 -31.32 -42.73
C CYS A 32 -26.62 -30.51 -41.59
N CYS A 33 -26.85 -30.93 -40.35
CA CYS A 33 -26.08 -30.44 -39.22
C CYS A 33 -24.72 -31.11 -39.27
N SER A 34 -23.73 -30.43 -39.84
CA SER A 34 -22.32 -30.83 -39.73
C SER A 34 -21.99 -31.00 -38.25
N ARG A 35 -21.35 -32.13 -37.91
CA ARG A 35 -20.82 -32.45 -36.58
C ARG A 35 -20.06 -31.27 -35.95
N GLN A 36 -19.46 -30.44 -36.80
CA GLN A 36 -18.72 -29.23 -36.43
C GLN A 36 -19.62 -28.10 -35.90
N GLY A 37 -20.82 -27.88 -36.45
CA GLY A 37 -21.76 -26.86 -35.98
C GLY A 37 -22.41 -27.21 -34.64
N ALA A 38 -22.72 -28.49 -34.42
CA ALA A 38 -23.20 -28.99 -33.13
C ALA A 38 -22.10 -28.96 -32.05
N CYS A 39 -20.85 -29.21 -32.41
CA CYS A 39 -19.73 -29.05 -31.48
C CYS A 39 -19.49 -27.58 -31.10
N LEU A 40 -19.63 -26.65 -32.06
CA LEU A 40 -19.52 -25.21 -31.79
C LEU A 40 -20.65 -24.71 -30.88
N SER A 41 -21.89 -25.14 -31.11
CA SER A 41 -23.02 -24.76 -30.26
C SER A 41 -22.89 -25.33 -28.84
N ALA A 42 -22.46 -26.59 -28.70
CA ALA A 42 -22.19 -27.21 -27.40
C ALA A 42 -21.06 -26.48 -26.64
N SER A 43 -20.00 -26.06 -27.34
CA SER A 43 -18.87 -25.35 -26.75
C SER A 43 -19.27 -23.96 -26.24
N ILE A 44 -20.11 -23.25 -27.00
CA ILE A 44 -20.65 -21.94 -26.59
C ILE A 44 -21.56 -22.09 -25.37
N LEU A 45 -22.45 -23.09 -25.34
CA LEU A 45 -23.32 -23.33 -24.20
C LEU A 45 -22.53 -23.68 -22.94
N LEU A 46 -21.44 -24.44 -23.08
CA LEU A 46 -20.55 -24.76 -21.96
C LEU A 46 -19.84 -23.52 -21.42
N LEU A 47 -19.35 -22.63 -22.31
CA LEU A 47 -18.74 -21.36 -21.92
C LEU A 47 -19.73 -20.41 -21.22
N LEU A 48 -20.98 -20.36 -21.70
CA LEU A 48 -22.03 -19.56 -21.06
C LEU A 48 -22.39 -20.11 -19.68
N ALA A 49 -22.45 -21.43 -19.53
CA ALA A 49 -22.71 -22.08 -18.25
C ALA A 49 -21.57 -21.86 -17.24
N THR A 50 -20.31 -21.92 -17.68
CA THR A 50 -19.16 -21.62 -16.80
C THR A 50 -19.11 -20.15 -16.40
N LEU A 51 -19.41 -19.23 -17.33
CA LEU A 51 -19.49 -17.80 -17.03
C LEU A 51 -20.62 -17.51 -16.03
N ALA A 52 -21.80 -18.10 -16.22
CA ALA A 52 -22.92 -17.97 -15.29
C ALA A 52 -22.57 -18.53 -13.91
N ALA A 53 -21.91 -19.68 -13.84
CA ALA A 53 -21.46 -20.26 -12.57
C ALA A 53 -20.44 -19.36 -11.86
N LEU A 54 -19.51 -18.73 -12.58
CA LEU A 54 -18.56 -17.76 -12.03
C LEU A 54 -19.26 -16.50 -11.51
N ILE A 55 -20.27 -16.00 -12.23
CA ILE A 55 -21.06 -14.85 -11.77
C ILE A 55 -21.83 -15.21 -10.49
N VAL A 56 -22.45 -16.39 -10.44
CA VAL A 56 -23.13 -16.90 -9.24
C VAL A 56 -22.14 -17.04 -8.07
N LEU A 57 -20.93 -17.55 -8.31
CA LEU A 57 -19.86 -17.60 -7.32
C LEU A 57 -19.50 -16.21 -6.78
N VAL A 58 -19.33 -15.21 -7.65
CA VAL A 58 -19.02 -13.83 -7.23
C VAL A 58 -20.19 -13.19 -6.47
N VAL A 59 -21.44 -13.51 -6.81
CA VAL A 59 -22.63 -13.03 -6.09
C VAL A 59 -22.76 -13.69 -4.70
N ILE A 60 -22.46 -14.98 -4.58
CA ILE A 60 -22.55 -15.73 -3.31
C ILE A 60 -21.38 -15.38 -2.38
N TYR A 61 -20.16 -15.35 -2.90
CA TYR A 61 -18.94 -15.20 -2.10
C TYR A 61 -18.39 -13.78 -2.08
N GLY A 62 -18.91 -12.87 -2.91
CA GLY A 62 -18.34 -11.54 -3.11
C GLY A 62 -17.02 -11.60 -3.90
N LEU A 63 -16.58 -10.46 -4.41
CA LEU A 63 -15.16 -10.30 -4.74
C LEU A 63 -14.38 -10.33 -3.42
N PRO A 64 -13.24 -11.04 -3.33
CA PRO A 64 -12.36 -10.88 -2.17
C PRO A 64 -12.08 -9.38 -2.01
N PRO A 65 -12.16 -8.84 -0.79
CA PRO A 65 -11.84 -7.44 -0.59
C PRO A 65 -10.45 -7.21 -1.18
N ARG A 66 -10.34 -6.30 -2.15
CA ARG A 66 -9.04 -5.80 -2.56
C ARG A 66 -8.54 -5.04 -1.35
N THR A 67 -7.84 -5.70 -0.44
CA THR A 67 -7.06 -5.02 0.60
C THR A 67 -6.02 -4.22 -0.17
N PRO A 68 -6.21 -2.91 -0.33
CA PRO A 68 -5.21 -2.06 -0.94
C PRO A 68 -4.03 -2.15 0.01
N GLY A 69 -2.90 -2.68 -0.47
CA GLY A 69 -1.73 -2.85 0.41
C GLY A 69 -1.47 -1.56 1.19
N THR A 70 -1.28 -1.68 2.50
CA THR A 70 -1.01 -0.58 3.42
C THR A 70 0.17 0.25 2.90
N ARG A 71 0.06 1.57 2.95
CA ARG A 71 1.07 2.48 2.40
C ARG A 71 1.54 3.46 3.46
N ALA A 72 2.85 3.68 3.49
CA ALA A 72 3.43 4.75 4.27
C ALA A 72 3.20 6.11 3.61
N CYS A 73 3.08 7.15 4.44
CA CYS A 73 3.17 8.54 4.05
C CYS A 73 3.99 9.32 5.08
N VAL A 74 4.26 10.58 4.79
CA VAL A 74 4.86 11.52 5.73
C VAL A 74 3.80 12.54 6.09
N THR A 75 3.52 12.68 7.39
CA THR A 75 2.54 13.65 7.90
C THR A 75 3.05 15.09 7.73
N PRO A 76 2.18 16.12 7.88
CA PRO A 76 2.61 17.52 7.84
C PRO A 76 3.68 17.88 8.89
N THR A 77 3.76 17.13 9.99
CA THR A 77 4.78 17.29 11.04
C THR A 77 6.07 16.52 10.77
N ASN A 78 6.25 16.02 9.54
CA ASN A 78 7.39 15.23 9.11
C ASN A 78 7.59 13.94 9.94
N ARG A 79 6.46 13.29 10.27
CA ARG A 79 6.44 12.00 10.97
C ARG A 79 5.95 10.89 10.06
N THR A 80 6.30 9.66 10.40
CA THR A 80 5.78 8.48 9.72
C THR A 80 4.26 8.43 9.85
N GLY A 81 3.58 8.12 8.75
CA GLY A 81 2.12 8.05 8.73
C GLY A 81 1.58 6.88 7.93
N PHE A 82 0.29 6.62 8.12
CA PHE A 82 -0.50 5.67 7.38
C PHE A 82 -1.33 6.39 6.32
N LEU A 83 -1.17 6.00 5.06
CA LEU A 83 -1.91 6.58 3.95
C LEU A 83 -3.23 5.83 3.76
N CYS A 84 -4.34 6.51 4.01
CA CYS A 84 -5.68 6.01 3.76
C CYS A 84 -5.87 5.61 2.29
N HIS A 85 -6.86 4.77 2.03
CA HIS A 85 -7.20 4.24 0.71
C HIS A 85 -7.56 5.33 -0.31
N ASP A 86 -8.08 6.46 0.16
CA ASP A 86 -8.37 7.64 -0.65
C ASP A 86 -7.10 8.30 -1.25
N ARG A 87 -5.91 7.88 -0.80
CA ARG A 87 -4.58 8.37 -1.17
C ARG A 87 -4.36 9.85 -0.92
N LYS A 88 -5.18 10.46 -0.09
CA LYS A 88 -5.14 11.90 0.24
C LYS A 88 -4.96 12.09 1.73
N THR A 89 -5.62 11.28 2.53
CA THR A 89 -5.60 11.39 3.98
C THR A 89 -4.39 10.61 4.50
N CYS A 90 -3.46 11.32 5.13
CA CYS A 90 -2.30 10.77 5.79
C CYS A 90 -2.48 10.99 7.29
N ILE A 91 -2.65 9.90 8.04
CA ILE A 91 -2.80 9.96 9.50
C ILE A 91 -1.45 9.60 10.16
N PRO A 92 -1.16 10.11 11.37
CA PRO A 92 0.00 9.66 12.14
C PRO A 92 -0.04 8.14 12.36
N ALA A 93 1.12 7.49 12.47
CA ALA A 93 1.18 6.05 12.72
C ALA A 93 0.44 5.66 14.01
N SER A 94 0.50 6.50 15.04
CA SER A 94 -0.25 6.36 16.30
C SER A 94 -1.77 6.52 16.19
N GLY A 95 -2.29 6.99 15.04
CA GLY A 95 -3.71 7.05 14.75
C GLY A 95 -4.27 5.78 14.09
N VAL A 96 -3.46 4.73 13.98
CA VAL A 96 -3.91 3.41 13.52
C VAL A 96 -4.26 2.57 14.75
N CYS A 97 -5.42 1.92 14.75
CA CYS A 97 -5.91 1.12 15.87
C CYS A 97 -6.02 1.92 17.19
N ASP A 98 -6.38 3.20 17.12
CA ASP A 98 -6.62 4.08 18.26
C ASP A 98 -8.09 4.08 18.72
N GLY A 99 -8.94 3.32 18.02
CA GLY A 99 -10.38 3.22 18.27
C GLY A 99 -11.19 4.32 17.60
N VAL A 100 -10.56 5.19 16.79
CA VAL A 100 -11.18 6.31 16.08
C VAL A 100 -11.03 6.11 14.58
N ARG A 101 -12.16 5.97 13.89
CA ARG A 101 -12.19 5.90 12.42
C ARG A 101 -11.89 7.28 11.82
N THR A 102 -10.62 7.51 11.54
CA THR A 102 -10.12 8.74 10.92
C THR A 102 -10.12 8.63 9.40
N CYS A 103 -9.76 7.47 8.86
CA CYS A 103 -9.85 7.24 7.42
C CYS A 103 -11.31 7.15 6.94
N VAL A 104 -11.55 7.56 5.68
CA VAL A 104 -12.89 7.62 5.07
C VAL A 104 -13.61 6.27 5.08
N HIS A 105 -12.87 5.17 4.95
CA HIS A 105 -13.43 3.82 4.95
C HIS A 105 -13.17 3.08 6.27
N GLY A 106 -12.59 3.74 7.28
CA GLY A 106 -12.26 3.16 8.58
C GLY A 106 -11.20 2.06 8.52
N GLU A 107 -10.37 2.06 7.48
CA GLU A 107 -9.32 1.06 7.26
C GLU A 107 -8.14 1.18 8.24
N ASP A 108 -8.02 2.31 8.93
CA ASP A 108 -7.15 2.53 10.08
C ASP A 108 -7.59 1.74 11.33
N GLU A 109 -8.85 1.32 11.36
CA GLU A 109 -9.47 0.52 12.42
C GLU A 109 -9.97 -0.84 11.90
N ASP A 110 -9.39 -1.33 10.79
CA ASP A 110 -9.76 -2.62 10.22
C ASP A 110 -9.31 -3.78 11.11
N GLU A 111 -10.15 -4.81 11.24
CA GLU A 111 -9.86 -5.96 12.10
C GLU A 111 -8.60 -6.71 11.63
N GLY A 112 -8.36 -6.77 10.31
CA GLY A 112 -7.16 -7.37 9.74
C GLY A 112 -5.86 -6.65 10.15
N LEU A 113 -5.95 -5.36 10.47
CA LEU A 113 -4.83 -4.54 10.89
C LEU A 113 -4.68 -4.50 12.42
N CYS A 114 -5.80 -4.48 13.15
CA CYS A 114 -5.83 -4.19 14.59
C CYS A 114 -5.98 -5.41 15.51
N ARG A 115 -6.21 -6.60 14.96
CA ARG A 115 -6.48 -7.81 15.77
C ARG A 115 -5.29 -8.28 16.62
N ASP A 116 -4.08 -8.26 16.05
CA ASP A 116 -2.88 -8.85 16.67
C ASP A 116 -1.73 -7.84 16.69
N VAL A 117 -1.99 -6.63 17.18
CA VAL A 117 -1.00 -5.53 17.28
C VAL A 117 0.07 -5.90 18.33
N PRO A 118 1.37 -5.69 18.04
CA PRO A 118 1.95 -5.04 16.86
C PRO A 118 2.24 -5.95 15.66
N GLN A 119 2.06 -7.27 15.78
CA GLN A 119 2.46 -8.25 14.75
C GLN A 119 1.64 -8.12 13.45
N SER A 120 0.39 -7.70 13.54
CA SER A 120 -0.47 -7.42 12.39
C SER A 120 -0.13 -6.11 11.69
N LEU A 121 0.58 -5.19 12.37
CA LEU A 121 0.93 -3.90 11.79
C LEU A 121 2.10 -4.04 10.79
N PRO A 122 2.06 -3.30 9.67
CA PRO A 122 3.20 -3.12 8.81
C PRO A 122 4.42 -2.59 9.58
N SER A 123 5.61 -3.08 9.26
CA SER A 123 6.84 -2.72 9.97
C SER A 123 7.20 -1.23 9.93
N PHE A 124 6.67 -0.47 8.97
CA PHE A 124 6.89 0.99 8.93
C PHE A 124 6.08 1.74 10.00
N LEU A 125 5.02 1.16 10.56
CA LEU A 125 4.23 1.77 11.64
C LEU A 125 4.77 1.45 13.03
N VAL A 126 5.67 0.47 13.15
CA VAL A 126 6.15 -0.04 14.43
C VAL A 126 7.64 0.26 14.57
N ALA A 127 8.01 0.78 15.74
CA ALA A 127 9.41 0.86 16.18
C ALA A 127 9.57 0.08 17.48
N HIS A 128 10.64 -0.71 17.57
CA HIS A 128 11.00 -1.40 18.82
C HIS A 128 11.88 -0.53 19.69
N CYS A 129 11.68 -0.64 21.00
CA CYS A 129 12.52 -0.02 22.01
C CYS A 129 13.87 -0.75 22.15
N GLY A 130 14.68 -0.35 23.14
CA GLY A 130 15.96 -1.01 23.41
C GLY A 130 15.77 -2.49 23.76
N ASP A 131 14.72 -2.79 24.52
CA ASP A 131 14.17 -4.13 24.68
C ASP A 131 13.13 -4.42 23.58
N PRO A 132 13.35 -5.43 22.72
CA PRO A 132 12.45 -5.75 21.61
C PRO A 132 11.07 -6.25 22.05
N ALA A 133 10.89 -6.62 23.33
CA ALA A 133 9.57 -6.94 23.88
C ALA A 133 8.66 -5.70 23.95
N PHE A 134 9.24 -4.50 23.98
CA PHE A 134 8.51 -3.24 23.98
C PHE A 134 8.58 -2.57 22.61
N TRP A 135 7.51 -1.87 22.27
CA TRP A 135 7.35 -1.22 20.99
C TRP A 135 6.52 0.06 21.15
N ILE A 136 6.67 0.95 20.18
CA ILE A 136 5.96 2.22 20.05
C ILE A 136 5.55 2.40 18.59
N TYR A 137 4.68 3.38 18.32
CA TYR A 137 4.39 3.76 16.94
C TYR A 137 5.58 4.53 16.34
N SER A 138 5.82 4.33 15.04
CA SER A 138 6.99 4.91 14.36
C SER A 138 7.01 6.44 14.32
N ASP A 139 5.88 7.11 14.53
CA ASP A 139 5.79 8.57 14.63
C ASP A 139 6.23 9.11 16.00
N GLN A 140 6.23 8.27 17.03
CA GLN A 140 6.69 8.60 18.40
C GLN A 140 8.21 8.52 18.54
N LYS A 141 8.92 8.04 17.52
CA LYS A 141 10.38 7.98 17.56
C LYS A 141 10.97 9.37 17.35
N CYS A 142 11.91 9.78 18.19
CA CYS A 142 12.56 11.09 18.17
C CYS A 142 11.54 12.26 18.28
N ASP A 143 10.48 12.09 19.07
CA ASP A 143 9.45 13.11 19.30
C ASP A 143 9.69 13.99 20.54
N GLY A 144 10.78 13.72 21.25
CA GLY A 144 11.19 14.42 22.47
C GLY A 144 10.53 13.87 23.73
N ILE A 145 9.74 12.81 23.63
CA ILE A 145 9.04 12.17 24.74
C ILE A 145 9.58 10.76 24.91
N ASN A 146 9.84 10.37 26.15
CA ASN A 146 10.21 9.00 26.48
C ASN A 146 8.98 8.08 26.41
N SER A 147 8.67 7.57 25.22
CA SER A 147 7.57 6.64 24.97
C SER A 147 7.98 5.20 25.31
N CYS A 148 9.26 4.86 25.13
CA CYS A 148 9.78 3.53 25.48
C CYS A 148 10.01 3.31 26.99
N GLY A 149 10.09 4.38 27.78
CA GLY A 149 10.46 4.34 29.20
C GLY A 149 11.97 4.26 29.45
N ASP A 150 12.74 3.74 28.50
CA ASP A 150 14.21 3.60 28.54
C ASP A 150 14.94 4.63 27.65
N CYS A 151 14.21 5.56 27.04
CA CYS A 151 14.72 6.57 26.11
C CYS A 151 15.33 6.04 24.80
N SER A 152 15.17 4.77 24.47
CA SER A 152 15.70 4.19 23.22
C SER A 152 15.06 4.77 21.95
N ASP A 153 13.87 5.36 22.08
CA ASP A 153 13.17 6.10 21.05
C ASP A 153 13.75 7.49 20.78
N GLU A 154 14.49 8.05 21.72
CA GLU A 154 15.08 9.41 21.65
C GLU A 154 16.62 9.40 21.54
N LEU A 155 17.27 8.34 22.01
CA LEU A 155 18.73 8.23 22.13
C LEU A 155 19.41 7.52 20.95
N SER A 156 18.79 7.52 19.78
CA SER A 156 19.39 6.89 18.60
C SER A 156 20.58 7.69 18.04
N GLN A 157 21.37 7.10 17.15
CA GLN A 157 22.45 7.81 16.46
C GLN A 157 21.92 9.11 15.83
N VAL A 158 22.75 10.16 15.78
CA VAL A 158 22.37 11.50 15.26
C VAL A 158 21.79 11.44 13.84
N THR A 159 22.15 10.42 13.05
CA THR A 159 21.58 10.19 11.72
C THR A 159 20.09 9.80 11.75
N LEU A 160 19.60 9.24 12.86
CA LEU A 160 18.22 8.83 13.07
C LEU A 160 17.42 9.85 13.88
N CYS A 161 17.97 10.35 14.99
CA CYS A 161 17.34 11.40 15.78
C CYS A 161 18.12 12.72 15.64
N PRO A 162 17.48 13.79 15.15
CA PRO A 162 18.14 15.10 15.11
C PRO A 162 18.44 15.60 16.53
N SER A 163 19.42 16.50 16.65
CA SER A 163 19.64 17.26 17.88
C SER A 163 18.37 17.98 18.35
N CYS A 164 18.32 18.38 19.62
CA CYS A 164 17.21 19.14 20.18
C CYS A 164 16.80 20.28 19.22
N GLY A 165 15.53 20.26 18.79
CA GLY A 165 15.00 21.25 17.85
C GLY A 165 15.02 22.67 18.42
N PRO A 166 14.70 23.70 17.62
CA PRO A 166 14.79 25.10 18.05
C PRO A 166 13.93 25.44 19.28
N GLY A 167 12.83 24.72 19.53
CA GLY A 167 11.99 24.87 20.73
C GLY A 167 12.48 24.12 21.97
N TRP A 168 13.62 23.44 21.87
CA TRP A 168 14.14 22.53 22.89
C TRP A 168 15.62 22.85 23.17
N TRP A 169 16.12 22.45 24.34
CA TRP A 169 17.55 22.47 24.63
C TRP A 169 17.99 21.17 25.28
N ARG A 170 19.30 20.91 25.26
CA ARG A 170 19.89 19.72 25.84
C ARG A 170 20.27 19.93 27.30
N CYS A 171 19.83 19.05 28.18
CA CYS A 171 20.34 18.89 29.54
C CYS A 171 20.06 17.45 30.02
N THR A 172 20.56 17.08 31.20
CA THR A 172 20.17 15.81 31.84
C THR A 172 18.89 16.03 32.64
N PRO A 173 17.72 15.52 32.22
CA PRO A 173 16.46 15.86 32.87
C PRO A 173 16.33 15.18 34.24
N THR A 174 15.68 15.83 35.19
CA THR A 174 15.25 15.23 36.47
C THR A 174 13.98 14.39 36.32
N VAL A 175 13.19 14.68 35.29
CA VAL A 175 11.92 14.01 34.99
C VAL A 175 12.11 13.05 33.82
N PHE A 176 11.88 11.76 34.05
CA PHE A 176 12.01 10.69 33.05
C PHE A 176 11.15 10.84 31.79
N ARG A 177 10.19 11.78 31.79
CA ARG A 177 9.38 12.13 30.61
C ARG A 177 10.26 12.62 29.46
N TYR A 178 11.35 13.31 29.78
CA TYR A 178 12.29 13.87 28.81
C TYR A 178 13.60 13.08 28.89
N CYS A 179 14.16 12.73 27.74
CA CYS A 179 15.38 11.91 27.69
C CYS A 179 16.65 12.74 27.77
N GLU A 180 16.84 13.66 26.82
CA GLU A 180 17.97 14.61 26.80
C GLU A 180 17.57 16.02 26.41
N CYS A 181 16.36 16.20 25.88
CA CYS A 181 15.87 17.48 25.42
C CYS A 181 14.67 17.90 26.26
N ILE A 182 14.73 19.08 26.89
CA ILE A 182 13.55 19.68 27.55
C ILE A 182 13.04 20.90 26.76
N PRO A 183 11.74 21.22 26.85
CA PRO A 183 11.19 22.40 26.21
C PRO A 183 11.80 23.69 26.77
N ARG A 184 12.11 24.64 25.89
CA ARG A 184 12.58 25.98 26.31
C ARG A 184 11.57 26.75 27.14
N SER A 185 10.29 26.40 27.05
CA SER A 185 9.22 26.98 27.86
C SER A 185 9.33 26.65 29.34
N LEU A 186 10.16 25.67 29.73
CA LEU A 186 10.44 25.33 31.12
C LEU A 186 11.59 26.15 31.73
N CYS A 187 12.12 27.14 30.99
CA CYS A 187 13.10 28.07 31.54
C CYS A 187 12.49 28.90 32.68
N GLN A 188 13.18 28.95 33.83
CA GLN A 188 12.83 29.80 34.96
C GLN A 188 11.38 29.64 35.43
N ASP A 189 10.85 28.42 35.34
CA ASP A 189 9.49 28.11 35.79
C ASP A 189 9.44 27.76 37.29
N HIS A 190 10.57 27.88 37.98
CA HIS A 190 10.78 27.64 39.41
C HIS A 190 10.67 26.15 39.79
N VAL A 191 10.78 25.24 38.80
CA VAL A 191 10.74 23.80 38.99
C VAL A 191 12.00 23.21 38.37
N GLN A 192 12.72 22.38 39.14
CA GLN A 192 13.92 21.74 38.62
C GLN A 192 13.57 20.66 37.59
N HIS A 193 13.83 20.94 36.31
CA HIS A 193 13.74 20.02 35.17
C HIS A 193 15.09 19.51 34.72
N CYS A 194 16.19 20.27 34.90
CA CYS A 194 17.54 19.80 34.64
C CYS A 194 18.27 19.47 35.95
N SER A 195 19.02 18.36 35.96
CA SER A 195 19.71 17.87 37.16
C SER A 195 20.76 18.85 37.69
N ASP A 196 21.30 19.70 36.82
CA ASP A 196 22.28 20.75 37.10
C ASP A 196 21.66 22.13 37.36
N TRP A 197 20.33 22.23 37.40
CA TRP A 197 19.58 23.50 37.51
C TRP A 197 19.84 24.49 36.37
N SER A 198 20.36 24.03 35.24
CA SER A 198 20.63 24.89 34.08
C SER A 198 19.37 25.55 33.51
N ASP A 199 18.21 24.92 33.71
CA ASP A 199 16.89 25.41 33.39
C ASP A 199 16.44 26.62 34.22
N GLU A 200 17.01 26.80 35.41
CA GLU A 200 16.66 27.91 36.31
C GLU A 200 17.71 29.04 36.26
N TYR A 201 19.00 28.69 36.12
CA TYR A 201 20.10 29.66 36.26
C TYR A 201 20.79 30.05 34.96
N SER A 202 20.67 29.25 33.90
CA SER A 202 21.53 29.39 32.72
C SER A 202 20.85 28.93 31.43
N CYS A 203 19.62 29.39 31.23
CA CYS A 203 18.83 29.09 30.03
C CYS A 203 19.57 29.45 28.74
N PRO A 204 19.96 28.48 27.89
CA PRO A 204 20.66 28.78 26.65
C PRO A 204 19.77 29.54 25.66
N GLY A 205 20.30 30.52 24.93
CA GLY A 205 19.60 31.18 23.82
C GLY A 205 18.50 32.18 24.21
N LEU A 206 18.54 32.68 25.44
CA LEU A 206 17.89 33.95 25.83
C LEU A 206 18.70 35.15 25.35
#